data_AF-A0AAE8HLX1-F1
#
_entry.id   AF-A0AAE8HLX1-F1
#
_cell.length_a   1.000
_cell.length_b   1.000
_cell.length_c   1.000
_cell.angle_alpha   90.00
_cell.angle_beta   90.00
_cell.angle_gamma   90.00
#
_symmetry.space_group_name_H-M   'P 1'
#
loop_
_entity.id
_entity.type
_entity.pdbx_description
1 polymer ?
#
loop_
_entity_poly.entity_id
_entity_poly.type
_entity_poly.pdbx_seq_one_letter_code
_entity_poly.pdbx_strand_id
1 'polypeptide(L)'
;MNKLIQQIEKGKPFFEKVSRNIYLGAIRDGFLAAMPAILFSSIFILIASIPDVLGVKLPEDFSNWLWKIYNYSMGVVALLVSSTTARCLAESVNRKMPGNKKINAVSVMLASIVSFLMLSADEIEGGLATGYMGTKGILAAFVAAFITVNVYKFCVLRDITIKMPKEVPGTISQTFRDIFPFSFSVFAAVIIDTVIRHFFGTSFAEAVITLLQPLFTAADGYLGIAIIWGAMALFWFVGVHGPSIVEPAIAAIIYANVETNLQLFKAGEHASNVLTVGLGNFVGTMGGTGATLVVPFLFLLFAKSEQLKAVGKASFIPVSFAVNEPLLFATPIILNPYFFIPFLLAPIANVWIFKFFVDVLKMNSFMYVLPWATPAPIGLVLGTGVSLLAIVLVFVLIAVDAIIYFPFIKAYDASLLEEEAANAAQETAGESEAPVKPVKAVEEVADAKPAVTVTTDKPINVLVLCAGAGTSAMLANALTEGAAATGANITASAGAYGSHYEIMKNFDMIVLAPQVNSFYEDIKKDTDALGIKLAATKGAEYIKLTRDPEGAVAFVMSYFA
;
A
#
# COMPACT_ATOMS: atom_id res chain seq x y z
N MET A 1 8.36 17.55 23.25
CA MET A 1 7.97 17.35 21.84
C MET A 1 9.03 17.82 20.85
N ASN A 2 9.45 19.09 20.85
CA ASN A 2 10.38 19.63 19.84
C ASN A 2 11.74 18.89 19.76
N LYS A 3 12.31 18.44 20.88
CA LYS A 3 13.51 17.59 20.88
C LYS A 3 13.27 16.21 20.25
N LEU A 4 12.09 15.63 20.46
CA LEU A 4 11.68 14.34 19.90
C LEU A 4 11.46 14.46 18.38
N ILE A 5 10.78 15.53 17.94
CA ILE A 5 10.58 15.87 16.53
C ILE A 5 11.93 16.10 15.84
N GLN A 6 12.85 16.86 16.45
CA GLN A 6 14.20 17.04 15.90
C GLN A 6 15.01 15.74 15.81
N GLN A 7 14.87 14.82 16.78
CA GLN A 7 15.52 13.51 16.71
C GLN A 7 14.93 12.64 15.60
N ILE A 8 13.61 12.69 15.43
CA ILE A 8 12.88 12.02 14.37
C ILE A 8 13.26 12.55 12.99
N GLU A 9 13.32 13.88 12.82
CA GLU A 9 13.73 14.54 11.58
C GLU A 9 15.17 14.19 11.21
N LYS A 10 16.07 14.04 12.21
CA LYS A 10 17.43 13.52 11.98
C LYS A 10 17.43 12.08 11.43
N GLY A 11 16.43 11.27 11.78
CA GLY A 11 16.25 9.90 11.28
C GLY A 11 15.61 9.82 9.89
N LYS A 12 14.94 10.88 9.44
CA LYS A 12 14.20 10.91 8.16
C LYS A 12 15.02 10.46 6.94
N PRO A 13 16.27 10.91 6.73
CA PRO A 13 17.07 10.45 5.58
C PRO A 13 17.33 8.94 5.58
N PHE A 14 17.48 8.34 6.77
CA PHE A 14 17.63 6.89 6.90
C PHE A 14 16.33 6.17 6.51
N PHE A 15 15.18 6.65 6.98
CA PHE A 15 13.88 6.06 6.63
C PHE A 15 13.55 6.20 5.15
N GLU A 16 13.86 7.33 4.53
CA GLU A 16 13.75 7.53 3.09
C GLU A 16 14.67 6.58 2.32
N LYS A 17 15.90 6.34 2.80
CA LYS A 17 16.82 5.38 2.19
C LYS A 17 16.27 3.95 2.24
N VAL A 18 15.64 3.56 3.36
CA VAL A 18 14.97 2.26 3.48
C VAL A 18 13.76 2.20 2.54
N SER A 19 12.94 3.26 2.49
CA SER A 19 11.78 3.37 1.59
C SER A 19 12.14 3.25 0.11
N ARG A 20 13.27 3.83 -0.29
CA ARG A 20 13.79 3.81 -1.66
C ARG A 20 14.59 2.55 -2.00
N ASN A 21 14.65 1.57 -1.09
CA ASN A 21 15.30 0.30 -1.36
C ASN A 21 14.51 -0.46 -2.45
N ILE A 22 15.17 -0.71 -3.58
CA ILE A 22 14.53 -1.34 -4.75
C ILE A 22 14.04 -2.77 -4.48
N TYR A 23 14.60 -3.48 -3.51
CA TYR A 23 14.17 -4.84 -3.16
C TYR A 23 12.88 -4.81 -2.33
N LEU A 24 12.82 -3.92 -1.32
CA LEU A 24 11.60 -3.73 -0.53
C LEU A 24 10.47 -3.15 -1.39
N GLY A 25 10.80 -2.18 -2.25
CA GLY A 25 9.89 -1.65 -3.25
C GLY A 25 9.37 -2.74 -4.19
N ALA A 26 10.25 -3.60 -4.70
CA ALA A 26 9.83 -4.69 -5.58
C ALA A 26 8.92 -5.72 -4.91
N ILE A 27 9.15 -6.06 -3.64
CA ILE A 27 8.23 -6.93 -2.87
C ILE A 27 6.85 -6.25 -2.80
N ARG A 28 6.79 -5.00 -2.33
CA ARG A 28 5.55 -4.23 -2.22
C ARG A 28 4.80 -4.19 -3.56
N ASP A 29 5.50 -3.75 -4.60
CA ASP A 29 4.92 -3.53 -5.93
C ASP A 29 4.55 -4.86 -6.60
N GLY A 30 5.30 -5.93 -6.30
CA GLY A 30 5.01 -7.29 -6.72
C GLY A 30 3.69 -7.82 -6.14
N PHE A 31 3.44 -7.60 -4.84
CA PHE A 31 2.14 -7.93 -4.24
C PHE A 31 1.01 -7.09 -4.81
N LEU A 32 1.21 -5.78 -4.98
CA LEU A 32 0.20 -4.91 -5.58
C LEU A 32 -0.17 -5.37 -6.99
N ALA A 33 0.79 -5.80 -7.79
CA ALA A 33 0.53 -6.38 -9.10
C ALA A 33 -0.21 -7.73 -9.05
N ALA A 34 -0.06 -8.50 -7.97
CA ALA A 34 -0.79 -9.76 -7.75
C ALA A 34 -2.18 -9.57 -7.09
N MET A 35 -2.52 -8.35 -6.64
CA MET A 35 -3.78 -8.06 -5.93
C MET A 35 -5.04 -8.54 -6.66
N PRO A 36 -5.20 -8.39 -7.98
CA PRO A 36 -6.42 -8.86 -8.65
C PRO A 36 -6.73 -10.34 -8.39
N ALA A 37 -5.71 -11.20 -8.36
CA ALA A 37 -5.88 -12.63 -8.06
C ALA A 37 -6.25 -12.87 -6.58
N ILE A 38 -5.62 -12.14 -5.66
CA ILE A 38 -5.88 -12.20 -4.21
C ILE A 38 -7.33 -11.76 -3.93
N LEU A 39 -7.76 -10.63 -4.48
CA LEU A 39 -9.12 -10.10 -4.29
C LEU A 39 -10.16 -11.00 -4.93
N PHE A 40 -9.92 -11.50 -6.14
CA PHE A 40 -10.81 -12.45 -6.80
C PHE A 40 -11.06 -13.69 -5.93
N SER A 41 -9.98 -14.29 -5.40
CA SER A 41 -10.07 -15.49 -4.56
C SER A 41 -10.86 -15.29 -3.24
N SER A 42 -10.81 -14.07 -2.68
CA SER A 42 -11.39 -13.75 -1.37
C SER A 42 -12.91 -13.98 -1.35
N ILE A 43 -13.57 -13.70 -2.47
CA ILE A 43 -15.02 -13.86 -2.62
C ILE A 43 -15.37 -15.35 -2.57
N PHE A 44 -14.61 -16.20 -3.27
CA PHE A 44 -14.90 -17.63 -3.36
C PHE A 44 -14.65 -18.36 -2.04
N ILE A 45 -13.58 -18.02 -1.31
CA ILE A 45 -13.33 -18.64 -0.01
C ILE A 45 -14.38 -18.25 1.03
N LEU A 46 -14.88 -17.00 0.99
CA LEU A 46 -15.96 -16.56 1.87
C LEU A 46 -17.26 -17.29 1.56
N ILE A 47 -17.63 -17.42 0.28
CA ILE A 47 -18.82 -18.18 -0.12
C ILE A 47 -18.66 -19.66 0.27
N ALA A 48 -17.47 -20.23 0.14
CA ALA A 48 -17.22 -21.64 0.49
C ALA A 48 -17.26 -21.91 1.99
N SER A 49 -16.77 -20.97 2.81
CA SER A 49 -16.48 -21.26 4.22
C SER A 49 -17.48 -20.66 5.20
N ILE A 50 -18.06 -19.49 4.90
CA ILE A 50 -18.98 -18.80 5.83
C ILE A 50 -20.27 -19.59 6.07
N PRO A 51 -20.94 -20.18 5.06
CA PRO A 51 -22.15 -20.98 5.30
C PRO A 51 -21.91 -22.13 6.28
N ASP A 52 -20.78 -22.83 6.16
CA ASP A 52 -20.44 -23.96 7.03
C ASP A 52 -20.25 -23.50 8.49
N VAL A 53 -19.62 -22.35 8.69
CA VAL A 53 -19.49 -21.72 10.02
C VAL A 53 -20.85 -21.37 10.64
N LEU A 54 -21.85 -21.06 9.81
CA LEU A 54 -23.24 -20.82 10.23
C LEU A 54 -24.09 -22.11 10.34
N GLY A 55 -23.48 -23.29 10.17
CA GLY A 55 -24.17 -24.58 10.20
C GLY A 55 -24.93 -24.92 8.91
N VAL A 56 -24.69 -24.18 7.83
CA VAL A 56 -25.32 -24.38 6.52
C VAL A 56 -24.35 -25.12 5.60
N LYS A 57 -24.65 -26.38 5.29
CA LYS A 57 -23.86 -27.18 4.35
C LYS A 57 -24.21 -26.84 2.90
N LEU A 58 -23.21 -26.47 2.13
CA LEU A 58 -23.34 -26.30 0.69
C LEU A 58 -23.38 -27.66 -0.03
N PRO A 59 -24.02 -27.76 -1.21
CA PRO A 59 -23.89 -28.93 -2.07
C PRO A 59 -22.42 -29.23 -2.39
N GLU A 60 -22.02 -30.50 -2.35
CA GLU A 60 -20.61 -30.91 -2.48
C GLU A 60 -19.99 -30.43 -3.80
N ASP A 61 -20.67 -30.61 -4.92
CA ASP A 61 -20.21 -30.16 -6.24
C ASP A 61 -19.97 -28.64 -6.29
N PHE A 62 -20.84 -27.87 -5.62
CA PHE A 62 -20.71 -26.41 -5.56
C PHE A 62 -19.53 -26.01 -4.66
N SER A 63 -19.38 -26.66 -3.50
CA SER A 63 -18.24 -26.44 -2.61
C SER A 63 -16.90 -26.77 -3.30
N ASN A 64 -16.83 -27.92 -3.97
CA ASN A 64 -15.67 -28.34 -4.73
C ASN A 64 -15.33 -27.35 -5.85
N TRP A 65 -16.35 -26.81 -6.53
CA TRP A 65 -16.17 -25.76 -7.53
C TRP A 65 -15.59 -24.47 -6.94
N LEU A 66 -16.07 -24.02 -5.78
CA LEU A 66 -15.54 -22.83 -5.09
C LEU A 66 -14.09 -23.03 -4.65
N TRP A 67 -13.76 -24.17 -4.04
CA TRP A 67 -12.40 -24.50 -3.61
C TRP A 67 -11.44 -24.66 -4.78
N LYS A 68 -11.91 -25.19 -5.91
CA LYS A 68 -11.13 -25.21 -7.15
C LYS A 68 -10.70 -23.79 -7.53
N ILE A 69 -11.64 -22.84 -7.58
CA ILE A 69 -11.34 -21.45 -7.95
C ILE A 69 -10.33 -20.82 -6.97
N TYR A 70 -10.49 -21.05 -5.68
CA TYR A 70 -9.55 -20.58 -4.67
C TYR A 70 -8.14 -21.19 -4.84
N ASN A 71 -8.05 -22.50 -5.04
CA ASN A 71 -6.77 -23.21 -5.17
C ASN A 71 -5.99 -22.77 -6.43
N TYR A 72 -6.67 -22.48 -7.54
CA TYR A 72 -6.05 -21.96 -8.77
C TYR A 72 -5.79 -20.44 -8.74
N SER A 73 -6.10 -19.75 -7.63
CA SER A 73 -5.80 -18.33 -7.43
C SER A 73 -4.87 -18.11 -6.25
N MET A 74 -5.39 -18.16 -5.01
CA MET A 74 -4.56 -18.02 -3.81
C MET A 74 -3.66 -19.22 -3.55
N GLY A 75 -4.09 -20.43 -3.91
CA GLY A 75 -3.27 -21.64 -3.78
C GLY A 75 -2.00 -21.63 -4.65
N VAL A 76 -1.87 -20.66 -5.58
CA VAL A 76 -0.68 -20.46 -6.42
C VAL A 76 -0.09 -19.04 -6.29
N VAL A 77 -0.44 -18.31 -5.23
CA VAL A 77 -0.08 -16.88 -5.09
C VAL A 77 1.43 -16.65 -5.03
N ALA A 78 2.24 -17.56 -4.46
CA ALA A 78 3.70 -17.38 -4.45
C ALA A 78 4.29 -17.46 -5.86
N LEU A 79 3.71 -18.27 -6.74
CA LEU A 79 4.11 -18.31 -8.15
C LEU A 79 3.83 -16.96 -8.84
N LEU A 80 2.64 -16.39 -8.61
CA LEU A 80 2.27 -15.08 -9.15
C LEU A 80 3.20 -13.99 -8.61
N VAL A 81 3.43 -13.97 -7.29
CA VAL A 81 4.27 -12.99 -6.60
C VAL A 81 5.74 -13.12 -6.99
N SER A 82 6.26 -14.32 -7.25
CA SER A 82 7.63 -14.52 -7.78
C SER A 82 7.81 -13.75 -9.10
N SER A 83 6.87 -13.96 -10.02
CA SER A 83 6.87 -13.33 -11.34
C SER A 83 6.75 -11.81 -11.25
N THR A 84 5.74 -11.31 -10.53
CA THR A 84 5.50 -9.86 -10.43
C THR A 84 6.60 -9.13 -9.66
N THR A 85 7.16 -9.73 -8.60
CA THR A 85 8.29 -9.16 -7.86
C THR A 85 9.53 -9.07 -8.74
N ALA A 86 9.82 -10.11 -9.54
CA ALA A 86 10.93 -10.09 -10.48
C ALA A 86 10.79 -9.00 -11.53
N ARG A 87 9.58 -8.81 -12.07
CA ARG A 87 9.25 -7.71 -13.00
C ARG A 87 9.54 -6.34 -12.38
N CYS A 88 8.94 -6.06 -11.22
CA CYS A 88 9.09 -4.76 -10.53
C CYS A 88 10.54 -4.48 -10.14
N LEU A 89 11.29 -5.50 -9.73
CA LEU A 89 12.72 -5.37 -9.44
C LEU A 89 13.55 -5.10 -10.70
N ALA A 90 13.27 -5.80 -11.80
CA ALA A 90 13.98 -5.58 -13.07
C ALA A 90 13.73 -4.17 -13.62
N GLU A 91 12.51 -3.64 -13.51
CA GLU A 91 12.18 -2.25 -13.88
C GLU A 91 12.97 -1.26 -13.02
N SER A 92 13.00 -1.49 -11.71
CA SER A 92 13.78 -0.68 -10.76
C SER A 92 15.29 -0.72 -11.05
N VAL A 93 15.80 -1.87 -11.49
CA VAL A 93 17.21 -2.04 -11.87
C VAL A 93 17.50 -1.36 -13.21
N ASN A 94 16.62 -1.50 -14.20
CA ASN A 94 16.77 -0.92 -15.54
C ASN A 94 16.94 0.61 -15.50
N ARG A 95 16.27 1.30 -14.58
CA ARG A 95 16.42 2.75 -14.35
C ARG A 95 17.85 3.18 -14.00
N LYS A 96 18.63 2.27 -13.43
CA LYS A 96 20.03 2.51 -13.02
C LYS A 96 21.03 1.94 -14.01
N MET A 97 20.57 1.28 -15.07
CA MET A 97 21.41 0.69 -16.10
C MET A 97 21.65 1.69 -17.26
N PRO A 98 22.76 1.53 -18.01
CA PRO A 98 22.98 2.31 -19.23
C PRO A 98 21.81 2.18 -20.21
N GLY A 99 21.44 3.25 -20.92
CA GLY A 99 20.21 3.29 -21.74
C GLY A 99 20.13 2.22 -22.85
N ASN A 100 21.27 1.73 -23.34
CA ASN A 100 21.37 0.65 -24.33
C ASN A 100 21.31 -0.77 -23.73
N LYS A 101 21.24 -0.89 -22.41
CA LYS A 101 21.25 -2.16 -21.67
C LYS A 101 20.01 -2.25 -20.79
N LYS A 102 19.08 -3.11 -21.18
CA LYS A 102 17.83 -3.34 -20.44
C LYS A 102 17.57 -4.83 -20.27
N ILE A 103 17.14 -5.21 -19.08
CA ILE A 103 16.59 -6.52 -18.75
C ILE A 103 15.18 -6.60 -19.34
N ASN A 104 14.89 -7.68 -20.05
CA ASN A 104 13.54 -7.96 -20.53
C ASN A 104 12.65 -8.44 -19.36
N ALA A 105 11.54 -7.73 -19.15
CA ALA A 105 10.59 -8.00 -18.07
C ALA A 105 9.92 -9.39 -18.19
N VAL A 106 9.52 -9.80 -19.40
CA VAL A 106 8.88 -11.11 -19.62
C VAL A 106 9.87 -12.24 -19.37
N SER A 107 11.10 -12.10 -19.87
CA SER A 107 12.15 -13.11 -19.69
C SER A 107 12.50 -13.32 -18.21
N VAL A 108 12.58 -12.22 -17.43
CA VAL A 108 12.85 -12.31 -15.99
C VAL A 108 11.68 -12.92 -15.22
N MET A 109 10.44 -12.62 -15.61
CA MET A 109 9.23 -13.23 -15.03
C MET A 109 9.25 -14.75 -15.21
N LEU A 110 9.49 -15.22 -16.44
CA LEU A 110 9.56 -16.65 -16.76
C LEU A 110 10.71 -17.34 -16.01
N ALA A 111 11.90 -16.73 -15.98
CA ALA A 111 13.05 -17.28 -15.26
C ALA A 111 12.79 -17.35 -13.74
N SER A 112 12.09 -16.36 -13.17
CA SER A 112 11.73 -16.35 -11.76
C SER A 112 10.69 -17.40 -11.41
N ILE A 113 9.71 -17.65 -12.28
CA ILE A 113 8.74 -18.74 -12.10
C ILE A 113 9.46 -20.09 -12.04
N VAL A 114 10.34 -20.36 -13.01
CA VAL A 114 11.09 -21.63 -13.04
C VAL A 114 12.01 -21.75 -11.82
N SER A 115 12.73 -20.68 -11.47
CA SER A 115 13.59 -20.65 -10.28
C SER A 115 12.79 -20.86 -8.99
N PHE A 116 11.60 -20.29 -8.87
CA PHE A 116 10.71 -20.48 -7.74
C PHE A 116 10.24 -21.94 -7.61
N LEU A 117 9.83 -22.55 -8.73
CA LEU A 117 9.44 -23.96 -8.75
C LEU A 117 10.59 -24.86 -8.30
N MET A 118 11.84 -24.57 -8.73
CA MET A 118 13.01 -25.29 -8.26
C MET A 118 13.22 -25.18 -6.75
N LEU A 119 12.96 -24.01 -6.15
CA LEU A 119 13.15 -23.79 -4.72
C LEU A 119 11.99 -24.30 -3.84
N SER A 120 10.82 -24.61 -4.42
CA SER A 120 9.57 -24.77 -3.65
C SER A 120 8.82 -26.05 -3.93
N ALA A 121 8.83 -26.55 -5.16
CA ALA A 121 7.98 -27.66 -5.56
C ALA A 121 8.76 -28.98 -5.50
N ASP A 122 8.17 -29.98 -4.83
CA ASP A 122 8.63 -31.36 -4.92
C ASP A 122 7.96 -32.06 -6.10
N GLU A 123 8.68 -33.01 -6.71
CA GLU A 123 8.11 -33.91 -7.71
C GLU A 123 7.24 -34.96 -6.99
N ILE A 124 6.03 -35.18 -7.51
CA ILE A 124 5.12 -36.24 -7.06
C ILE A 124 4.69 -37.07 -8.27
N GLU A 125 4.13 -38.26 -8.04
CA GLU A 125 3.66 -39.11 -9.12
C GLU A 125 2.65 -38.36 -10.02
N GLY A 126 3.02 -38.16 -11.29
CA GLY A 126 2.18 -37.48 -12.27
C GLY A 126 2.06 -35.96 -12.11
N GLY A 127 2.86 -35.30 -11.25
CA GLY A 127 2.74 -33.85 -11.09
C GLY A 127 3.73 -33.18 -10.13
N LEU A 128 3.35 -31.99 -9.66
CA LEU A 128 4.10 -31.17 -8.72
C LEU A 128 3.34 -31.05 -7.40
N ALA A 129 4.06 -31.14 -6.28
CA ALA A 129 3.51 -30.83 -4.97
C ALA A 129 3.11 -29.36 -4.89
N THR A 130 1.88 -29.10 -4.46
CA THR A 130 1.31 -27.74 -4.40
C THR A 130 1.49 -27.07 -3.03
N GLY A 131 2.05 -27.77 -2.04
CA GLY A 131 2.11 -27.33 -0.63
C GLY A 131 2.84 -26.00 -0.40
N TYR A 132 3.80 -25.66 -1.27
CA TYR A 132 4.53 -24.40 -1.26
C TYR A 132 4.24 -23.51 -2.47
N MET A 133 3.21 -23.80 -3.27
CA MET A 133 2.80 -22.93 -4.39
C MET A 133 1.97 -21.72 -3.93
N GLY A 134 1.29 -21.87 -2.79
CA GLY A 134 0.46 -20.85 -2.14
C GLY A 134 1.26 -19.92 -1.23
N THR A 135 0.67 -19.48 -0.12
CA THR A 135 1.28 -18.43 0.72
C THR A 135 2.57 -18.86 1.41
N LYS A 136 2.71 -20.16 1.72
CA LYS A 136 3.93 -20.73 2.32
C LYS A 136 5.18 -20.55 1.45
N GLY A 137 5.04 -20.50 0.13
CA GLY A 137 6.17 -20.34 -0.80
C GLY A 137 6.68 -18.91 -0.98
N ILE A 138 6.03 -17.91 -0.39
CA ILE A 138 6.29 -16.50 -0.70
C ILE A 138 7.75 -16.09 -0.43
N LEU A 139 8.41 -16.64 0.60
CA LEU A 139 9.83 -16.36 0.85
C LEU A 139 10.73 -16.89 -0.27
N ALA A 140 10.48 -18.13 -0.72
CA ALA A 140 11.18 -18.71 -1.85
C ALA A 140 10.91 -17.92 -3.15
N ALA A 141 9.69 -17.38 -3.31
CA ALA A 141 9.35 -16.50 -4.43
C ALA A 141 10.20 -15.22 -4.46
N PHE A 142 10.43 -14.56 -3.32
CA PHE A 142 11.32 -13.39 -3.28
C PHE A 142 12.77 -13.75 -3.59
N VAL A 143 13.26 -14.86 -3.04
CA VAL A 143 14.63 -15.33 -3.29
C VAL A 143 14.81 -15.65 -4.76
N ALA A 144 13.86 -16.34 -5.40
CA ALA A 144 13.86 -16.60 -6.83
C ALA A 144 13.92 -15.30 -7.65
N ALA A 145 13.06 -14.33 -7.33
CA ALA A 145 13.03 -13.04 -8.01
C ALA A 145 14.36 -12.29 -7.87
N PHE A 146 14.93 -12.28 -6.67
CA PHE A 146 16.16 -11.55 -6.38
C PHE A 146 17.38 -12.18 -7.06
N ILE A 147 17.50 -13.50 -7.02
CA ILE A 147 18.56 -14.23 -7.73
C ILE A 147 18.45 -13.94 -9.22
N THR A 148 17.25 -14.13 -9.78
CA THR A 148 17.00 -14.00 -11.22
C THR A 148 17.38 -12.61 -11.71
N VAL A 149 16.87 -11.54 -11.09
CA VAL A 149 17.13 -10.18 -11.58
C VAL A 149 18.60 -9.79 -11.43
N ASN A 150 19.28 -10.22 -10.36
CA ASN A 150 20.70 -9.93 -10.19
C ASN A 150 21.58 -10.67 -11.19
N VAL A 151 21.27 -11.93 -11.50
CA VAL A 151 21.97 -12.70 -12.53
C VAL A 151 21.73 -12.10 -13.92
N TYR A 152 20.49 -11.71 -14.23
CA TYR A 152 20.18 -10.99 -15.47
C TYR A 152 20.96 -9.69 -15.58
N LYS A 153 20.97 -8.87 -14.53
CA LYS A 153 21.75 -7.63 -14.48
C LYS A 153 23.23 -7.90 -14.74
N PHE A 154 23.81 -8.92 -14.11
CA PHE A 154 25.21 -9.29 -14.29
C PHE A 154 25.53 -9.64 -15.75
N CYS A 155 24.66 -10.44 -16.39
CA CYS A 155 24.85 -10.89 -17.77
C CYS A 155 24.66 -9.75 -18.77
N VAL A 156 23.59 -8.97 -18.65
CA VAL A 156 23.27 -7.85 -19.55
C VAL A 156 24.36 -6.77 -19.46
N LEU A 157 24.85 -6.43 -18.26
CA LEU A 157 25.93 -5.45 -18.10
C LEU A 157 27.25 -5.88 -18.75
N ARG A 158 27.48 -7.18 -18.92
CA ARG A 158 28.71 -7.74 -19.50
C ARG A 158 28.54 -8.26 -20.92
N ASP A 159 27.36 -8.08 -21.52
CA ASP A 159 27.02 -8.64 -22.84
C ASP A 159 27.27 -10.16 -22.90
N ILE A 160 27.02 -10.86 -21.78
CA ILE A 160 27.05 -12.33 -21.70
C ILE A 160 25.74 -12.82 -22.29
N THR A 161 25.76 -13.02 -23.59
CA THR A 161 24.55 -13.16 -24.39
C THR A 161 24.88 -13.82 -25.73
N ILE A 162 23.87 -14.42 -26.38
CA ILE A 162 24.04 -14.91 -27.75
C ILE A 162 23.84 -13.74 -28.71
N LYS A 163 24.88 -13.42 -29.48
CA LYS A 163 24.85 -12.30 -30.44
C LYS A 163 24.30 -12.78 -31.79
N MET A 164 23.16 -12.22 -32.19
CA MET A 164 22.58 -12.50 -33.50
C MET A 164 23.11 -11.55 -34.59
N PRO A 165 23.21 -12.01 -35.85
CA PRO A 165 23.47 -11.14 -36.99
C PRO A 165 22.46 -10.00 -37.13
N LYS A 166 22.80 -8.93 -37.86
CA LYS A 166 21.96 -7.73 -38.02
C LYS A 166 20.68 -8.00 -38.82
N GLU A 167 20.69 -9.06 -39.61
CA GLU A 167 19.60 -9.52 -40.45
C GLU A 167 18.47 -10.15 -39.62
N VAL A 168 18.72 -10.50 -38.36
CA VAL A 168 17.74 -11.15 -37.48
C VAL A 168 16.85 -10.12 -36.80
N PRO A 169 15.51 -10.24 -36.91
CA PRO A 169 14.57 -9.34 -36.24
C PRO A 169 14.84 -9.17 -34.74
N GLY A 170 14.63 -7.96 -34.23
CA GLY A 170 14.94 -7.58 -32.84
C GLY A 170 14.29 -8.48 -31.79
N THR A 171 13.03 -8.88 -31.99
CA THR A 171 12.31 -9.79 -31.07
C THR A 171 12.98 -11.15 -30.98
N ILE A 172 13.41 -11.72 -32.11
CA ILE A 172 14.11 -13.01 -32.15
C ILE A 172 15.50 -12.84 -31.50
N SER A 173 16.22 -11.76 -31.82
CA SER A 173 17.51 -11.49 -31.18
C SER A 173 17.38 -11.37 -29.66
N GLN A 174 16.29 -10.79 -29.15
CA GLN A 174 16.09 -10.64 -27.71
C GLN A 174 15.93 -12.01 -27.02
N THR A 175 15.16 -12.94 -27.60
CA THR A 175 15.00 -14.29 -27.03
C THR A 175 16.34 -15.01 -26.90
N PHE A 176 17.19 -14.97 -27.93
CA PHE A 176 18.53 -15.56 -27.87
C PHE A 176 19.43 -14.83 -26.88
N ARG A 177 19.26 -13.51 -26.74
CA ARG A 177 20.04 -12.73 -25.78
C ARG A 177 19.76 -13.14 -24.33
N ASP A 178 18.53 -13.55 -24.04
CA ASP A 178 18.08 -13.91 -22.70
C ASP A 178 18.43 -15.35 -22.30
N ILE A 179 18.88 -16.22 -23.22
CA ILE A 179 19.19 -17.64 -22.93
C ILE A 179 20.20 -17.80 -21.80
N PHE A 180 21.37 -17.16 -21.88
CA PHE A 180 22.37 -17.28 -20.80
C PHE A 180 21.91 -16.67 -19.47
N PRO A 181 21.37 -15.42 -19.43
CA PRO A 181 20.75 -14.88 -18.23
C PRO A 181 19.72 -15.82 -17.59
N PHE A 182 18.82 -16.40 -18.40
CA PHE A 182 17.81 -17.35 -17.97
C PHE A 182 18.44 -18.60 -17.36
N SER A 183 19.31 -19.27 -18.12
CA SER A 183 19.93 -20.53 -17.69
C SER A 183 20.73 -20.35 -16.41
N PHE A 184 21.56 -19.30 -16.29
CA PHE A 184 22.35 -19.07 -15.10
C PHE A 184 21.49 -18.76 -13.87
N SER A 185 20.36 -18.07 -14.05
CA SER A 185 19.43 -17.79 -12.96
C SER A 185 18.81 -19.08 -12.43
N VAL A 186 18.30 -19.92 -13.33
CA VAL A 186 17.69 -21.21 -12.97
C VAL A 186 18.72 -22.16 -12.37
N PHE A 187 19.93 -22.27 -12.95
CA PHE A 187 20.99 -23.10 -12.39
C PHE A 187 21.42 -22.64 -10.99
N ALA A 188 21.44 -21.33 -10.73
CA ALA A 188 21.71 -20.83 -9.38
C ALA A 188 20.65 -21.32 -8.37
N ALA A 189 19.36 -21.27 -8.74
CA ALA A 189 18.28 -21.81 -7.92
C ALA A 189 18.39 -23.33 -7.72
N VAL A 190 18.71 -24.09 -8.78
CA VAL A 190 18.94 -25.54 -8.72
C VAL A 190 20.07 -25.89 -7.76
N ILE A 191 21.20 -25.18 -7.83
CA ILE A 191 22.35 -25.42 -6.95
C ILE A 191 21.95 -25.15 -5.48
N ILE A 192 21.25 -24.05 -5.22
CA ILE A 192 20.78 -23.69 -3.87
C ILE A 192 19.87 -24.79 -3.33
N ASP A 193 18.84 -25.18 -4.06
CA ASP A 193 17.88 -26.20 -3.62
C ASP A 193 18.55 -27.57 -3.43
N THR A 194 19.44 -27.97 -4.36
CA THR A 194 20.20 -29.23 -4.25
C THR A 194 21.05 -29.26 -2.98
N VAL A 195 21.74 -28.16 -2.67
CA VAL A 195 22.55 -28.05 -1.44
C VAL A 195 21.66 -28.14 -0.21
N ILE A 196 20.52 -27.44 -0.18
CA ILE A 196 19.61 -27.51 0.96
C ILE A 196 19.06 -28.91 1.15
N ARG A 197 18.58 -29.56 0.09
CA ARG A 197 18.10 -30.96 0.17
C ARG A 197 19.18 -31.92 0.65
N HIS A 198 20.42 -31.73 0.20
CA HIS A 198 21.53 -32.57 0.64
C HIS A 198 21.81 -32.47 2.15
N PHE A 199 21.75 -31.27 2.73
CA PHE A 199 22.08 -31.06 4.14
C PHE A 199 20.89 -31.15 5.10
N PHE A 200 19.69 -30.79 4.65
CA PHE A 200 18.48 -30.66 5.49
C PHE A 200 17.37 -31.66 5.14
N GLY A 201 17.45 -32.33 3.99
CA GLY A 201 16.45 -33.32 3.56
C GLY A 201 15.10 -32.75 3.11
N THR A 202 14.98 -31.41 3.04
CA THR A 202 13.74 -30.69 2.68
C THR A 202 14.00 -29.70 1.55
N SER A 203 12.95 -29.17 0.94
CA SER A 203 13.05 -28.11 -0.08
C SER A 203 13.60 -26.81 0.52
N PHE A 204 14.13 -25.92 -0.32
CA PHE A 204 14.54 -24.59 0.12
C PHE A 204 13.41 -23.83 0.84
N ALA A 205 12.19 -23.86 0.29
CA ALA A 205 11.03 -23.19 0.87
C ALA A 205 10.74 -23.65 2.30
N GLU A 206 10.76 -24.97 2.53
CA GLU A 206 10.56 -25.55 3.86
C GLU A 206 11.67 -25.15 4.83
N ALA A 207 12.93 -25.34 4.41
CA ALA A 207 14.09 -25.06 5.25
C ALA A 207 14.13 -23.59 5.72
N VAL A 208 13.77 -22.65 4.85
CA VAL A 208 13.72 -21.22 5.20
C VAL A 208 12.59 -20.91 6.20
N ILE A 209 11.42 -21.52 6.04
CA ILE A 209 10.33 -21.38 7.02
C ILE A 209 10.79 -21.90 8.38
N THR A 210 11.36 -23.10 8.43
CA THR A 210 11.86 -23.70 9.67
C THR A 210 12.93 -22.83 10.33
N LEU A 211 13.87 -22.28 9.55
CA LEU A 211 14.93 -21.40 10.04
C LEU A 211 14.37 -20.13 10.69
N LEU A 212 13.33 -19.54 10.09
CA LEU A 212 12.74 -18.28 10.55
C LEU A 212 11.61 -18.47 11.58
N GLN A 213 11.20 -19.70 11.85
CA GLN A 213 10.11 -19.99 12.78
C GLN A 213 10.28 -19.32 14.16
N PRO A 214 11.46 -19.31 14.82
CA PRO A 214 11.63 -18.62 16.10
C PRO A 214 11.40 -17.12 16.00
N LEU A 215 11.80 -16.50 14.89
CA LEU A 215 11.55 -15.09 14.62
C LEU A 215 10.05 -14.83 14.42
N PHE A 216 9.35 -15.72 13.71
CA PHE A 216 7.91 -15.60 13.50
C PHE A 216 7.14 -15.75 14.81
N THR A 217 7.52 -16.69 15.67
CA THR A 217 6.94 -16.83 17.01
C THR A 217 7.19 -15.59 17.87
N ALA A 218 8.40 -15.02 17.83
CA ALA A 218 8.70 -13.77 18.54
C ALA A 218 7.88 -12.58 18.00
N ALA A 219 7.71 -12.50 16.67
CA ALA A 219 6.94 -11.47 16.00
C ALA A 219 5.42 -11.56 16.30
N ASP A 220 4.90 -12.78 16.47
CA ASP A 220 3.51 -13.04 16.88
C ASP A 220 3.22 -12.70 18.36
N GLY A 221 4.26 -12.59 19.18
CA GLY A 221 4.17 -12.18 20.57
C GLY A 221 3.70 -10.72 20.75
N TYR A 222 3.20 -10.39 21.95
CA TYR A 222 2.71 -9.05 22.31
C TYR A 222 3.71 -7.92 21.97
N LEU A 223 5.00 -8.14 22.24
CA LEU A 223 6.03 -7.16 21.92
C LEU A 223 6.27 -7.06 20.41
N GLY A 224 6.30 -8.18 19.70
CA GLY A 224 6.49 -8.22 18.25
C GLY A 224 5.41 -7.45 17.52
N ILE A 225 4.13 -7.73 17.83
CA ILE A 225 3.00 -7.01 17.24
C ILE A 225 2.93 -5.55 17.71
N ALA A 226 3.38 -5.20 18.92
CA ALA A 226 3.48 -3.79 19.30
C ALA A 226 4.51 -3.04 18.42
N ILE A 227 5.68 -3.64 18.20
CA ILE A 227 6.75 -3.04 17.40
C ILE A 227 6.33 -2.88 15.94
N ILE A 228 5.73 -3.91 15.34
CA ILE A 228 5.35 -3.89 13.92
C ILE A 228 4.34 -2.76 13.63
N TRP A 229 3.22 -2.72 14.36
CA TRP A 229 2.15 -1.75 14.11
C TRP A 229 2.46 -0.36 14.68
N GLY A 230 3.19 -0.32 15.80
CA GLY A 230 3.78 0.92 16.29
C GLY A 230 4.74 1.54 15.27
N ALA A 231 5.60 0.74 14.63
CA ALA A 231 6.50 1.23 13.59
C ALA A 231 5.74 1.74 12.34
N MET A 232 4.67 1.06 11.92
CA MET A 232 3.81 1.55 10.83
C MET A 232 3.25 2.95 11.13
N ALA A 233 2.69 3.14 12.32
CA ALA A 233 2.17 4.43 12.76
C ALA A 233 3.28 5.47 12.90
N LEU A 234 4.43 5.09 13.47
CA LEU A 234 5.57 5.99 13.61
C LEU A 234 6.06 6.49 12.25
N PHE A 235 6.28 5.61 11.27
CA PHE A 235 6.73 6.04 9.94
C PHE A 235 5.76 7.04 9.31
N TRP A 236 4.46 6.77 9.39
CA TRP A 236 3.44 7.68 8.88
C TRP A 236 3.44 9.02 9.60
N PHE A 237 3.56 9.01 10.93
CA PHE A 237 3.63 10.22 11.74
C PHE A 237 4.80 11.12 11.31
N VAL A 238 5.92 10.54 10.87
CA VAL A 238 7.10 11.27 10.42
C VAL A 238 7.09 11.62 8.93
N GLY A 239 5.99 11.33 8.24
CA GLY A 239 5.77 11.66 6.84
C GLY A 239 6.26 10.61 5.83
N VAL A 240 6.54 9.38 6.28
CA VAL A 240 6.91 8.24 5.42
C VAL A 240 5.78 7.22 5.41
N HIS A 241 5.35 6.75 4.25
CA HIS A 241 4.24 5.79 4.16
C HIS A 241 4.56 4.46 4.89
N GLY A 242 4.06 4.29 6.12
CA GLY A 242 4.44 3.21 7.03
C GLY A 242 4.23 1.79 6.49
N PRO A 243 3.07 1.44 5.92
CA PRO A 243 2.84 0.14 5.30
C PRO A 243 3.86 -0.20 4.22
N SER A 244 4.33 0.79 3.44
CA SER A 244 5.33 0.55 2.40
C SER A 244 6.72 0.21 2.93
N ILE A 245 6.98 0.45 4.21
CA ILE A 245 8.24 0.11 4.88
C ILE A 245 8.11 -1.23 5.61
N VAL A 246 7.03 -1.38 6.38
CA VAL A 246 6.89 -2.49 7.33
C VAL A 246 6.32 -3.73 6.66
N GLU A 247 5.28 -3.61 5.82
CA GLU A 247 4.62 -4.78 5.24
C GLU A 247 5.55 -5.65 4.40
N PRO A 248 6.42 -5.10 3.52
CA PRO A 248 7.33 -5.94 2.74
C PRO A 248 8.22 -6.84 3.60
N ALA A 249 8.57 -6.40 4.82
CA ALA A 249 9.40 -7.17 5.74
C ALA A 249 8.67 -8.35 6.40
N ILE A 250 7.33 -8.28 6.51
CA ILE A 250 6.51 -9.29 7.18
C ILE A 250 5.53 -10.00 6.24
N ALA A 251 5.46 -9.59 4.97
CA ALA A 251 4.44 -10.03 4.02
C ALA A 251 4.34 -11.56 3.93
N ALA A 252 5.46 -12.26 3.90
CA ALA A 252 5.44 -13.72 3.82
C ALA A 252 4.74 -14.37 5.03
N ILE A 253 5.06 -13.94 6.25
CA ILE A 253 4.52 -14.56 7.45
C ILE A 253 3.05 -14.20 7.67
N ILE A 254 2.64 -12.95 7.40
CA ILE A 254 1.27 -12.51 7.62
C ILE A 254 0.26 -13.19 6.68
N TYR A 255 0.68 -13.62 5.49
CA TYR A 255 -0.16 -14.42 4.58
C TYR A 255 -0.08 -15.92 4.92
N ALA A 256 1.11 -16.44 5.22
CA ALA A 256 1.29 -17.84 5.62
C ALA A 256 0.48 -18.22 6.87
N ASN A 257 0.38 -17.30 7.84
CA ASN A 257 -0.39 -17.53 9.07
C ASN A 257 -1.91 -17.59 8.83
N VAL A 258 -2.44 -16.88 7.83
CA VAL A 258 -3.87 -16.98 7.48
C VAL A 258 -4.19 -18.37 6.93
N GLU A 259 -3.35 -18.88 6.03
CA GLU A 259 -3.51 -20.22 5.49
C GLU A 259 -3.33 -21.28 6.59
N THR A 260 -2.34 -21.12 7.47
CA THR A 260 -2.13 -22.01 8.62
C THR A 260 -3.34 -22.03 9.54
N ASN A 261 -3.91 -20.86 9.88
CA ASN A 261 -5.12 -20.75 10.68
C ASN A 261 -6.33 -21.43 10.04
N LEU A 262 -6.50 -21.28 8.72
CA LEU A 262 -7.57 -21.95 8.00
C LEU A 262 -7.44 -23.48 8.08
N GLN A 263 -6.23 -24.01 7.97
CA GLN A 263 -6.00 -25.46 8.08
C GLN A 263 -6.26 -25.97 9.51
N LEU A 264 -5.80 -25.25 10.53
CA LEU A 264 -6.11 -25.55 11.93
C LEU A 264 -7.62 -25.59 12.14
N PHE A 265 -8.34 -24.58 11.69
CA PHE A 265 -9.80 -24.51 11.83
C PHE A 265 -10.51 -25.67 11.12
N LYS A 266 -10.10 -26.01 9.89
CA LYS A 266 -10.63 -27.16 9.15
C LYS A 266 -10.36 -28.51 9.84
N ALA A 267 -9.25 -28.61 10.57
CA ALA A 267 -8.92 -29.77 11.40
C ALA A 267 -9.70 -29.80 12.73
N GLY A 268 -10.54 -28.80 13.01
CA GLY A 268 -11.26 -28.65 14.28
C GLY A 268 -10.41 -28.06 15.41
N GLU A 269 -9.25 -27.49 15.08
CA GLU A 269 -8.33 -26.85 16.02
C GLU A 269 -8.54 -25.34 16.10
N HIS A 270 -7.95 -24.71 17.12
CA HIS A 270 -8.04 -23.26 17.35
C HIS A 270 -7.08 -22.50 16.43
N ALA A 271 -7.63 -21.59 15.61
CA ALA A 271 -6.86 -20.68 14.76
C ALA A 271 -6.14 -19.63 15.63
N SER A 272 -4.90 -19.91 16.02
CA SER A 272 -4.20 -19.19 17.09
C SER A 272 -3.15 -18.17 16.62
N ASN A 273 -2.67 -18.24 15.37
CA ASN A 273 -1.65 -17.30 14.90
C ASN A 273 -2.27 -15.91 14.71
N VAL A 274 -1.80 -14.90 15.44
CA VAL A 274 -2.39 -13.55 15.40
C VAL A 274 -1.78 -12.68 14.32
N LEU A 275 -0.47 -12.82 14.07
CA LEU A 275 0.28 -12.08 13.06
C LEU A 275 -0.19 -12.47 11.66
N THR A 276 -1.21 -11.78 11.19
CA THR A 276 -1.92 -12.05 9.93
C THR A 276 -2.16 -10.75 9.17
N VAL A 277 -2.41 -10.85 7.86
CA VAL A 277 -2.76 -9.66 7.06
C VAL A 277 -4.05 -9.00 7.56
N GLY A 278 -4.98 -9.79 8.09
CA GLY A 278 -6.24 -9.30 8.68
C GLY A 278 -6.04 -8.53 9.99
N LEU A 279 -5.11 -8.97 10.86
CA LEU A 279 -4.69 -8.20 12.04
C LEU A 279 -4.15 -6.83 11.62
N GLY A 280 -3.44 -6.79 10.49
CA GLY A 280 -3.10 -5.56 9.77
C GLY A 280 -4.31 -4.70 9.48
N ASN A 281 -5.04 -5.12 8.46
CA ASN A 281 -6.03 -4.29 7.77
C ASN A 281 -7.23 -3.91 8.65
N PHE A 282 -7.68 -4.81 9.53
CA PHE A 282 -8.98 -4.68 10.19
C PHE A 282 -8.91 -4.42 11.70
N VAL A 283 -7.70 -4.42 12.27
CA VAL A 283 -7.49 -4.22 13.72
C VAL A 283 -6.42 -3.17 13.97
N GLY A 284 -5.16 -3.43 13.60
CA GLY A 284 -4.03 -2.55 13.86
C GLY A 284 -4.06 -1.26 13.04
N THR A 285 -4.62 -1.30 11.83
CA THR A 285 -4.87 -0.13 10.99
C THR A 285 -6.36 0.07 10.73
N MET A 286 -7.18 -0.09 11.77
CA MET A 286 -8.63 0.09 11.67
C MET A 286 -8.99 1.49 11.14
N GLY A 287 -9.55 1.55 9.93
CA GLY A 287 -9.83 2.81 9.24
C GLY A 287 -8.58 3.55 8.77
N GLY A 288 -7.47 2.84 8.51
CA GLY A 288 -6.20 3.38 8.04
C GLY A 288 -5.10 3.36 9.11
N THR A 289 -3.90 3.80 8.75
CA THR A 289 -2.76 3.78 9.69
C THR A 289 -3.04 4.69 10.89
N GLY A 290 -2.77 4.20 12.11
CA GLY A 290 -3.06 4.90 13.35
C GLY A 290 -4.40 4.49 13.99
N ALA A 291 -5.11 3.51 13.45
CA ALA A 291 -6.43 3.09 13.91
C ALA A 291 -7.43 4.28 13.93
N THR A 292 -7.46 5.03 12.82
CA THR A 292 -8.16 6.32 12.74
C THR A 292 -9.66 6.22 12.46
N LEU A 293 -10.25 5.02 12.40
CA LEU A 293 -11.66 4.85 12.01
C LEU A 293 -12.60 5.80 12.76
N VAL A 294 -12.42 5.92 14.07
CA VAL A 294 -13.29 6.72 14.94
C VAL A 294 -13.09 8.23 14.78
N VAL A 295 -11.93 8.68 14.29
CA VAL A 295 -11.51 10.08 14.35
C VAL A 295 -12.45 11.02 13.55
N PRO A 296 -12.82 10.73 12.29
CA PRO A 296 -13.78 11.57 11.57
C PRO A 296 -15.15 11.63 12.23
N PHE A 297 -15.60 10.53 12.86
CA PHE A 297 -16.86 10.51 13.60
C PHE A 297 -16.78 11.35 14.86
N LEU A 298 -15.65 11.30 15.58
CA LEU A 298 -15.43 12.17 16.74
C LEU A 298 -15.42 13.65 16.35
N PHE A 299 -14.84 14.00 15.19
CA PHE A 299 -14.93 15.37 14.68
C PHE A 299 -16.36 15.80 14.37
N LEU A 300 -17.12 14.94 13.69
CA LEU A 300 -18.52 15.24 13.34
C LEU A 300 -19.43 15.39 14.57
N LEU A 301 -19.22 14.55 15.59
CA LEU A 301 -20.11 14.47 16.74
C LEU A 301 -19.73 15.43 17.88
N PHE A 302 -18.45 15.74 18.04
CA PHE A 302 -17.95 16.42 19.24
C PHE A 302 -17.06 17.64 18.99
N ALA A 303 -16.52 17.83 17.79
CA ALA A 303 -15.70 19.02 17.52
C ALA A 303 -16.56 20.27 17.41
N LYS A 304 -16.04 21.39 17.92
CA LYS A 304 -16.69 22.68 17.88
C LYS A 304 -16.11 23.59 16.81
N SER A 305 -14.81 23.48 16.51
CA SER A 305 -14.17 24.25 15.43
C SER A 305 -14.78 23.91 14.07
N GLU A 306 -14.91 24.93 13.23
CA GLU A 306 -15.45 24.75 11.89
C GLU A 306 -14.48 23.92 11.04
N GLN A 307 -13.18 24.09 11.26
CA GLN A 307 -12.16 23.30 10.59
C GLN A 307 -12.32 21.79 10.84
N LEU A 308 -12.40 21.33 12.09
CA LEU A 308 -12.48 19.90 12.36
C LEU A 308 -13.80 19.29 11.88
N LYS A 309 -14.92 19.99 12.02
CA LYS A 309 -16.21 19.53 11.47
C LYS A 309 -16.14 19.34 9.96
N ALA A 310 -15.55 20.30 9.24
CA ALA A 310 -15.37 20.22 7.80
C ALA A 310 -14.49 19.04 7.40
N VAL A 311 -13.40 18.79 8.15
CA VAL A 311 -12.54 17.62 7.91
C VAL A 311 -13.26 16.31 8.21
N GLY A 312 -14.00 16.21 9.30
CA GLY A 312 -14.81 15.04 9.63
C GLY A 312 -15.79 14.68 8.52
N LYS A 313 -16.53 15.68 8.01
CA LYS A 313 -17.48 15.51 6.90
C LYS A 313 -16.82 15.04 5.61
N ALA A 314 -15.61 15.51 5.32
CA ALA A 314 -14.91 15.16 4.09
C ALA A 314 -14.12 13.83 4.18
N SER A 315 -13.82 13.33 5.39
CA SER A 315 -12.95 12.17 5.57
C SER A 315 -13.64 10.91 6.08
N PHE A 316 -14.87 10.98 6.62
CA PHE A 316 -15.52 9.79 7.22
C PHE A 316 -15.74 8.65 6.22
N ILE A 317 -16.11 8.94 4.96
CA ILE A 317 -16.27 7.92 3.92
C ILE A 317 -14.93 7.27 3.59
N PRO A 318 -13.90 7.99 3.10
CA PRO A 318 -12.66 7.35 2.70
C PRO A 318 -11.99 6.61 3.88
N VAL A 319 -12.04 7.16 5.10
CA VAL A 319 -11.54 6.49 6.32
C VAL A 319 -12.29 5.20 6.63
N SER A 320 -13.60 5.13 6.37
CA SER A 320 -14.39 3.90 6.54
C SER A 320 -13.93 2.77 5.62
N PHE A 321 -13.31 3.11 4.48
CA PHE A 321 -12.68 2.17 3.54
C PHE A 321 -11.15 2.11 3.70
N ALA A 322 -10.65 2.48 4.89
CA ALA A 322 -9.24 2.49 5.25
C ALA A 322 -8.32 3.40 4.40
N VAL A 323 -8.92 4.34 3.65
CA VAL A 323 -8.22 5.42 2.94
C VAL A 323 -8.22 6.66 3.83
N ASN A 324 -7.26 6.75 4.75
CA ASN A 324 -7.27 7.78 5.79
C ASN A 324 -6.42 9.00 5.50
N GLU A 325 -5.77 9.08 4.35
CA GLU A 325 -4.92 10.21 4.03
C GLU A 325 -5.67 11.55 3.93
N PRO A 326 -6.94 11.62 3.48
CA PRO A 326 -7.72 12.85 3.56
C PRO A 326 -7.85 13.37 4.99
N LEU A 327 -7.86 12.49 5.98
CA LEU A 327 -7.82 12.84 7.39
C LEU A 327 -6.41 13.26 7.81
N LEU A 328 -5.40 12.43 7.51
CA LEU A 328 -4.01 12.65 7.95
C LEU A 328 -3.46 14.00 7.49
N PHE A 329 -3.81 14.42 6.28
CA PHE A 329 -3.31 15.68 5.73
C PHE A 329 -4.20 16.88 6.06
N ALA A 330 -5.51 16.69 6.28
CA ALA A 330 -6.45 17.82 6.47
C ALA A 330 -6.51 18.29 7.93
N THR A 331 -6.30 17.36 8.88
CA THR A 331 -6.15 17.64 10.31
C THR A 331 -4.69 17.83 10.70
N PRO A 332 -3.82 18.12 9.72
CA PRO A 332 -2.40 17.74 9.69
C PRO A 332 -1.96 16.84 10.85
N ILE A 333 -2.35 15.56 10.87
CA ILE A 333 -1.95 14.62 11.93
C ILE A 333 -0.44 14.34 11.87
N ILE A 334 0.12 14.35 10.65
CA ILE A 334 1.55 14.13 10.41
C ILE A 334 2.36 15.23 11.10
N LEU A 335 3.34 14.80 11.90
CA LEU A 335 4.20 15.65 12.73
C LEU A 335 3.46 16.55 13.74
N ASN A 336 2.16 16.35 13.96
CA ASN A 336 1.40 17.14 14.92
C ASN A 336 1.52 16.57 16.35
N PRO A 337 2.09 17.34 17.29
CA PRO A 337 2.24 16.96 18.70
C PRO A 337 0.98 16.40 19.37
N TYR A 338 -0.19 16.96 19.09
CA TYR A 338 -1.45 16.55 19.72
C TYR A 338 -1.80 15.11 19.35
N PHE A 339 -1.49 14.69 18.12
CA PHE A 339 -1.86 13.38 17.63
C PHE A 339 -0.76 12.32 17.79
N PHE A 340 0.47 12.68 18.17
CA PHE A 340 1.58 11.72 18.29
C PHE A 340 1.25 10.51 19.16
N ILE A 341 0.76 10.78 20.37
CA ILE A 341 0.43 9.73 21.35
C ILE A 341 -0.72 8.85 20.86
N PRO A 342 -1.92 9.38 20.54
CA PRO A 342 -3.03 8.52 20.16
C PRO A 342 -2.78 7.78 18.84
N PHE A 343 -2.06 8.40 17.89
CA PHE A 343 -1.72 7.78 16.60
C PHE A 343 -0.81 6.56 16.74
N LEU A 344 0.09 6.56 17.73
CA LEU A 344 0.97 5.44 18.01
C LEU A 344 0.34 4.40 18.94
N LEU A 345 -0.40 4.86 19.96
CA LEU A 345 -0.95 4.01 21.01
C LEU A 345 -2.16 3.20 20.56
N ALA A 346 -3.06 3.78 19.76
CA ALA A 346 -4.29 3.09 19.33
C ALA A 346 -4.01 1.78 18.55
N PRO A 347 -3.12 1.76 17.53
CA PRO A 347 -2.72 0.51 16.88
C PRO A 347 -2.17 -0.55 17.84
N ILE A 348 -1.32 -0.14 18.78
CA ILE A 348 -0.69 -1.04 19.76
C ILE A 348 -1.74 -1.64 20.70
N ALA A 349 -2.64 -0.80 21.22
CA ALA A 349 -3.73 -1.23 22.06
C ALA A 349 -4.63 -2.24 21.32
N ASN A 350 -4.98 -1.94 20.06
CA ASN A 350 -5.85 -2.79 19.26
C ASN A 350 -5.25 -4.18 19.02
N VAL A 351 -3.97 -4.26 18.64
CA VAL A 351 -3.34 -5.58 18.40
C VAL A 351 -3.16 -6.38 19.69
N TRP A 352 -2.94 -5.72 20.84
CA TRP A 352 -2.90 -6.39 22.14
C TRP A 352 -4.26 -6.93 22.58
N ILE A 353 -5.31 -6.14 22.41
CA ILE A 353 -6.69 -6.56 22.71
C ILE A 353 -7.07 -7.73 21.82
N PHE A 354 -6.79 -7.65 20.51
CA PHE A 354 -7.04 -8.76 19.59
C PHE A 354 -6.29 -10.03 20.03
N LYS A 355 -4.99 -9.93 20.36
CA LYS A 355 -4.23 -11.08 20.83
C LYS A 355 -4.81 -11.66 22.12
N PHE A 356 -5.29 -10.83 23.04
CA PHE A 356 -5.99 -11.30 24.24
C PHE A 356 -7.27 -12.08 23.89
N PHE A 357 -8.08 -11.58 22.95
CA PHE A 357 -9.27 -12.28 22.48
C PHE A 357 -8.94 -13.64 21.86
N VAL A 358 -7.85 -13.73 21.08
CA VAL A 358 -7.42 -14.98 20.47
C VAL A 358 -6.84 -15.93 21.51
N ASP A 359 -5.81 -15.53 22.25
CA ASP A 359 -5.03 -16.44 23.10
C ASP A 359 -5.78 -16.83 24.38
N VAL A 360 -6.52 -15.88 24.98
CA VAL A 360 -7.17 -16.06 26.29
C VAL A 360 -8.65 -16.40 26.14
N LEU A 361 -9.41 -15.63 25.35
CA LEU A 361 -10.85 -15.88 25.15
C LEU A 361 -11.15 -16.94 24.10
N LYS A 362 -10.11 -17.47 23.44
CA LYS A 362 -10.21 -18.54 22.41
C LYS A 362 -11.08 -18.15 21.21
N MET A 363 -11.10 -16.87 20.87
CA MET A 363 -11.61 -16.41 19.58
C MET A 363 -10.68 -16.92 18.46
N ASN A 364 -11.22 -17.40 17.35
CA ASN A 364 -10.38 -17.71 16.18
C ASN A 364 -9.76 -16.43 15.61
N SER A 365 -8.49 -16.51 15.23
CA SER A 365 -7.80 -15.47 14.47
C SER A 365 -8.26 -15.46 13.01
N PHE A 366 -7.66 -14.58 12.20
CA PHE A 366 -7.99 -14.45 10.78
C PHE A 366 -7.64 -15.72 10.00
N MET A 367 -8.63 -16.23 9.25
CA MET A 367 -8.55 -17.43 8.40
C MET A 367 -8.79 -17.11 6.92
N TYR A 368 -9.30 -15.92 6.63
CA TYR A 368 -9.62 -15.48 5.28
C TYR A 368 -8.90 -14.18 4.96
N VAL A 369 -8.39 -14.08 3.73
CA VAL A 369 -7.87 -12.83 3.19
C VAL A 369 -9.03 -12.07 2.55
N LEU A 370 -9.26 -10.84 3.01
CA LEU A 370 -10.25 -9.92 2.45
C LEU A 370 -9.56 -8.70 1.84
N PRO A 371 -10.20 -7.96 0.92
CA PRO A 371 -9.73 -6.67 0.47
C PRO A 371 -9.45 -5.74 1.66
N TRP A 372 -8.29 -5.09 1.70
CA TRP A 372 -7.94 -4.16 2.79
C TRP A 372 -8.93 -2.99 2.90
N ALA A 373 -9.54 -2.60 1.78
CA ALA A 373 -10.55 -1.55 1.72
C ALA A 373 -11.93 -1.99 2.26
N THR A 374 -12.13 -3.27 2.61
CA THR A 374 -13.35 -3.69 3.29
C THR A 374 -13.48 -2.94 4.62
N PRO A 375 -14.65 -2.34 4.95
CA PRO A 375 -14.82 -1.64 6.21
C PRO A 375 -14.42 -2.51 7.40
N ALA A 376 -13.49 -2.00 8.22
CA ALA A 376 -12.79 -2.80 9.21
C ALA A 376 -13.70 -3.59 10.19
N PRO A 377 -14.82 -3.03 10.70
CA PRO A 377 -15.79 -3.80 11.48
C PRO A 377 -16.32 -5.04 10.77
N ILE A 378 -16.61 -4.94 9.48
CA ILE A 378 -17.09 -6.05 8.64
C ILE A 378 -15.94 -7.01 8.36
N GLY A 379 -14.77 -6.48 7.99
CA GLY A 379 -13.57 -7.26 7.69
C GLY A 379 -13.10 -8.11 8.87
N LEU A 380 -13.18 -7.58 10.09
CA LEU A 380 -12.86 -8.29 11.32
C LEU A 380 -13.80 -9.48 11.51
N VAL A 381 -15.11 -9.25 11.52
CA VAL A 381 -16.11 -10.31 11.76
C VAL A 381 -16.04 -11.40 10.70
N LEU A 382 -15.99 -11.03 9.42
CA LEU A 382 -15.92 -11.99 8.33
C LEU A 382 -14.59 -12.75 8.35
N GLY A 383 -13.48 -12.05 8.51
CA GLY A 383 -12.13 -12.61 8.44
C GLY A 383 -11.80 -13.61 9.54
N THR A 384 -12.44 -13.50 10.72
CA THR A 384 -12.29 -14.42 11.86
C THR A 384 -13.39 -15.48 11.94
N GLY A 385 -14.19 -15.66 10.88
CA GLY A 385 -15.24 -16.70 10.85
C GLY A 385 -16.47 -16.39 11.70
N VAL A 386 -16.98 -15.15 11.67
CA VAL A 386 -18.33 -14.76 12.14
C VAL A 386 -18.69 -15.28 13.54
N SER A 387 -17.80 -15.06 14.51
CA SER A 387 -18.04 -15.44 15.90
C SER A 387 -18.66 -14.30 16.71
N LEU A 388 -19.39 -14.63 17.78
CA LEU A 388 -19.93 -13.64 18.71
C LEU A 388 -18.80 -12.80 19.36
N LEU A 389 -17.68 -13.44 19.69
CA LEU A 389 -16.50 -12.75 20.24
C LEU A 389 -15.92 -11.72 19.26
N ALA A 390 -15.95 -12.00 17.95
CA ALA A 390 -15.51 -11.05 16.94
C ALA A 390 -16.42 -9.81 16.89
N ILE A 391 -17.73 -9.98 17.02
CA ILE A 391 -18.69 -8.86 17.09
C ILE A 391 -18.44 -8.03 18.35
N VAL A 392 -18.25 -8.69 19.50
CA VAL A 392 -17.90 -8.00 20.76
C VAL A 392 -16.59 -7.23 20.60
N LEU A 393 -15.59 -7.84 19.97
CA LEU A 393 -14.29 -7.20 19.75
C LEU A 393 -14.41 -5.92 18.91
N VAL A 394 -15.23 -5.90 17.86
CA VAL A 394 -15.48 -4.68 17.06
C VAL A 394 -15.89 -3.51 17.95
N PHE A 395 -16.86 -3.72 18.85
CA PHE A 395 -17.34 -2.67 19.74
C PHE A 395 -16.28 -2.26 20.77
N VAL A 396 -15.51 -3.23 21.29
CA VAL A 396 -14.40 -2.95 22.21
C VAL A 396 -13.34 -2.09 21.55
N LEU A 397 -12.90 -2.43 20.33
CA LEU A 397 -11.88 -1.67 19.60
C LEU A 397 -12.36 -0.25 19.31
N ILE A 398 -13.58 -0.08 18.79
CA ILE A 398 -14.17 1.25 18.54
C ILE A 398 -14.22 2.09 19.84
N ALA A 399 -14.63 1.49 20.96
CA ALA A 399 -14.69 2.19 22.23
C ALA A 399 -13.29 2.59 22.73
N VAL A 400 -12.31 1.69 22.64
CA VAL A 400 -10.93 1.94 23.06
C VAL A 400 -10.29 3.02 22.19
N ASP A 401 -10.42 2.94 20.88
CA ASP A 401 -9.92 3.96 19.95
C ASP A 401 -10.55 5.32 20.26
N ALA A 402 -11.85 5.37 20.54
CA ALA A 402 -12.53 6.60 20.93
C ALA A 402 -11.96 7.16 22.25
N ILE A 403 -11.75 6.32 23.26
CA ILE A 403 -11.16 6.73 24.55
C ILE A 403 -9.74 7.27 24.36
N ILE A 404 -8.94 6.64 23.50
CA ILE A 404 -7.56 7.04 23.22
C ILE A 404 -7.53 8.39 22.49
N TYR A 405 -8.33 8.57 21.44
CA TYR A 405 -8.28 9.78 20.60
C TYR A 405 -9.00 10.99 21.20
N PHE A 406 -10.14 10.78 21.87
CA PHE A 406 -11.02 11.86 22.33
C PHE A 406 -10.33 12.98 23.14
N PRO A 407 -9.49 12.70 24.16
CA PRO A 407 -8.88 13.78 24.95
C PRO A 407 -7.94 14.67 24.11
N PHE A 408 -7.22 14.08 23.15
CA PHE A 408 -6.31 14.82 22.28
C PHE A 408 -7.05 15.63 21.22
N ILE A 409 -8.12 15.06 20.66
CA ILE A 409 -9.02 15.78 19.75
C ILE A 409 -9.60 17.00 20.44
N LYS A 410 -10.10 16.86 21.67
CA LYS A 410 -10.66 17.98 22.44
C LYS A 410 -9.62 19.08 22.71
N ALA A 411 -8.37 18.70 23.01
CA ALA A 411 -7.30 19.64 23.25
C ALA A 411 -6.89 20.40 21.96
N TYR A 412 -6.85 19.71 20.82
CA TYR A 412 -6.55 20.33 19.52
C TYR A 412 -7.70 21.19 19.00
N ASP A 413 -8.95 20.76 19.20
CA ASP A 413 -10.15 21.54 18.87
C ASP A 413 -10.18 22.85 19.66
N ALA A 414 -9.80 22.83 20.94
CA ALA A 414 -9.70 24.04 21.76
C ALA A 414 -8.67 25.04 21.21
N SER A 415 -7.48 24.58 20.77
CA SER A 415 -6.50 25.48 20.15
C SER A 415 -7.00 26.06 18.83
N LEU A 416 -7.72 25.29 18.02
CA LEU A 416 -8.28 25.79 16.77
C LEU A 416 -9.39 26.83 17.01
N LEU A 417 -10.22 26.66 18.04
CA LEU A 417 -11.21 27.66 18.41
C LEU A 417 -10.57 28.99 18.86
N GLU A 418 -9.45 28.91 19.58
CA GLU A 418 -8.69 30.11 19.96
C GLU A 418 -8.12 30.82 18.72
N GLU A 419 -7.59 30.07 17.75
CA GLU A 419 -7.12 30.61 16.47
C GLU A 419 -8.26 31.20 15.63
N GLU A 420 -9.38 30.49 15.49
CA GLU A 420 -10.57 30.95 14.78
C GLU A 420 -11.13 32.25 15.39
N ALA A 421 -11.18 32.34 16.73
CA ALA A 421 -11.62 33.54 17.43
C ALA A 421 -10.64 34.72 17.27
N ALA A 422 -9.33 34.45 17.32
CA ALA A 422 -8.30 35.47 17.10
C ALA A 422 -8.35 36.03 15.67
N ASN A 423 -8.54 35.17 14.67
CA ASN A 423 -8.69 35.58 13.27
C ASN A 423 -9.94 36.43 13.07
N ALA A 424 -11.09 36.00 13.62
CA ALA A 424 -12.33 36.77 13.56
C ALA A 424 -12.20 38.15 14.23
N ALA A 425 -11.50 38.23 15.38
CA ALA A 425 -11.23 39.50 16.06
C ALA A 425 -10.30 40.43 15.26
N GLN A 426 -9.32 39.89 14.52
CA GLN A 426 -8.45 40.69 13.64
C GLN A 426 -9.20 41.21 12.41
N GLU A 427 -10.07 40.39 11.81
CA GLU A 427 -10.95 40.82 10.72
C GLU A 427 -11.89 41.96 11.17
N THR A 428 -12.43 41.86 12.39
CA THR A 428 -13.32 42.89 12.95
C THR A 428 -12.57 44.18 13.35
N ALA A 429 -11.30 44.06 13.78
CA ALA A 429 -10.47 45.22 14.15
C ALA A 429 -9.91 45.99 12.94
N GLY A 430 -9.66 45.29 11.82
CA GLY A 430 -9.24 45.91 10.55
C GLY A 430 -10.31 46.81 9.91
N GLU A 431 -11.59 46.62 10.26
CA GLU A 431 -12.69 47.47 9.79
C GLU A 431 -12.90 48.75 10.63
N SER A 432 -12.23 48.92 11.78
CA SER A 432 -12.48 50.03 12.72
C SER A 432 -11.47 51.18 12.69
N GLU A 433 -10.38 51.11 11.93
CA GLU A 433 -9.41 52.22 11.84
C GLU A 433 -9.13 52.65 10.40
N ALA A 434 -9.93 53.61 9.89
CA ALA A 434 -9.47 54.54 8.86
C ALA A 434 -10.32 55.84 8.81
N PRO A 435 -9.75 57.02 9.14
CA PRO A 435 -10.16 58.29 8.55
C PRO A 435 -9.53 58.46 7.15
N VAL A 436 -10.28 59.12 6.27
CA VAL A 436 -10.09 59.18 4.82
C VAL A 436 -8.93 60.12 4.37
N LYS A 437 -8.00 59.53 3.58
CA LYS A 437 -7.15 60.06 2.46
C LYS A 437 -5.92 60.96 2.72
N PRO A 438 -4.95 61.01 1.77
CA PRO A 438 -4.65 60.10 0.65
C PRO A 438 -3.18 59.64 0.61
N VAL A 439 -2.93 58.34 0.41
CA VAL A 439 -1.64 57.84 -0.04
C VAL A 439 -1.84 57.00 -1.30
N LYS A 440 -0.89 57.19 -2.22
CA LYS A 440 -0.89 56.74 -3.60
C LYS A 440 -1.04 55.23 -3.76
N ALA A 441 -1.94 54.88 -4.68
CA ALA A 441 -1.97 53.70 -5.53
C ALA A 441 -0.94 52.61 -5.22
N VAL A 442 -1.42 51.59 -4.50
CA VAL A 442 -1.20 50.21 -4.90
C VAL A 442 -2.59 49.67 -5.14
N GLU A 443 -2.91 49.43 -6.41
CA GLU A 443 -4.20 48.87 -6.81
C GLU A 443 -4.39 47.53 -6.08
N GLU A 444 -5.45 47.46 -5.27
CA GLU A 444 -6.18 46.22 -5.06
C GLU A 444 -6.53 45.66 -6.44
N VAL A 445 -5.79 44.67 -6.89
CA VAL A 445 -6.36 43.72 -7.83
C VAL A 445 -7.26 42.83 -6.98
N ALA A 446 -8.52 43.23 -6.91
CA ALA A 446 -9.60 42.26 -6.88
C ALA A 446 -9.33 41.30 -8.05
N ASP A 447 -8.71 40.16 -7.78
CA ASP A 447 -8.72 39.07 -8.74
C ASP A 447 -10.15 38.53 -8.74
N ALA A 448 -10.97 39.23 -9.53
CA ALA A 448 -12.05 38.64 -10.27
C ALA A 448 -11.58 37.27 -10.73
N LYS A 449 -12.37 36.22 -10.42
CA LYS A 449 -12.22 34.90 -11.04
C LYS A 449 -11.87 35.13 -12.52
N PRO A 450 -10.64 34.82 -12.97
CA PRO A 450 -10.51 34.49 -14.36
C PRO A 450 -11.27 33.17 -14.44
N ALA A 451 -12.42 33.19 -15.13
CA ALA A 451 -12.83 31.98 -15.81
C ALA A 451 -11.64 31.65 -16.73
N VAL A 452 -10.76 30.77 -16.25
CA VAL A 452 -9.66 30.23 -17.04
C VAL A 452 -10.32 29.27 -18.03
N THR A 453 -10.94 29.84 -19.07
CA THR A 453 -11.23 29.14 -20.32
C THR A 453 -9.92 28.99 -21.06
N VAL A 454 -9.00 28.18 -20.51
CA VAL A 454 -7.87 27.66 -21.28
C VAL A 454 -8.38 26.39 -21.94
N THR A 455 -8.96 26.55 -23.12
CA THR A 455 -9.16 25.45 -24.04
C THR A 455 -7.80 25.14 -24.66
N THR A 456 -7.09 24.14 -24.16
CA THR A 456 -6.06 23.49 -24.98
C THR A 456 -6.78 22.65 -26.04
N ASP A 457 -6.57 22.95 -27.32
CA ASP A 457 -7.10 22.15 -28.43
C ASP A 457 -6.62 20.67 -28.38
N LYS A 458 -5.57 20.40 -27.61
CA LYS A 458 -5.04 19.04 -27.37
C LYS A 458 -5.55 18.48 -26.05
N PRO A 459 -5.98 17.20 -26.02
CA PRO A 459 -6.30 16.50 -24.79
C PRO A 459 -5.06 16.39 -23.91
N ILE A 460 -5.18 16.73 -22.63
CA ILE A 460 -4.14 16.56 -21.61
C ILE A 460 -4.49 15.34 -20.79
N ASN A 461 -3.64 14.31 -20.85
CA ASN A 461 -3.79 13.10 -20.06
C ASN A 461 -2.95 13.24 -18.77
N VAL A 462 -3.59 13.23 -17.62
CA VAL A 462 -2.97 13.38 -16.31
C VAL A 462 -2.98 12.05 -15.55
N LEU A 463 -1.82 11.63 -15.06
CA LEU A 463 -1.71 10.49 -14.14
C LEU A 463 -1.43 11.00 -12.73
N VAL A 464 -2.35 10.75 -11.80
CA VAL A 464 -2.12 11.02 -10.38
C VAL A 464 -1.53 9.78 -9.73
N LEU A 465 -0.37 9.91 -9.06
CA LEU A 465 0.31 8.81 -8.39
C LEU A 465 0.28 8.96 -6.88
N CYS A 466 -0.11 7.89 -6.18
CA CYS A 466 0.07 7.76 -4.74
C CYS A 466 0.66 6.38 -4.36
N ALA A 467 0.74 6.05 -3.07
CA ALA A 467 1.33 4.78 -2.63
C ALA A 467 0.46 3.54 -2.93
N GLY A 468 -0.87 3.67 -2.88
CA GLY A 468 -1.83 2.53 -2.94
C GLY A 468 -3.06 2.76 -3.82
N ALA A 469 -2.98 3.68 -4.78
CA ALA A 469 -4.03 4.14 -5.71
C ALA A 469 -5.26 4.88 -5.11
N GLY A 470 -5.59 4.70 -3.82
CA GLY A 470 -6.78 5.31 -3.19
C GLY A 470 -6.76 6.84 -3.21
N THR A 471 -5.70 7.45 -2.68
CA THR A 471 -5.55 8.91 -2.67
C THR A 471 -5.45 9.54 -4.06
N SER A 472 -4.82 8.85 -5.02
CA SER A 472 -4.77 9.30 -6.41
C SER A 472 -6.14 9.33 -7.07
N ALA A 473 -7.05 8.40 -6.70
CA ALA A 473 -8.41 8.38 -7.22
C ALA A 473 -9.19 9.64 -6.83
N MET A 474 -8.97 10.18 -5.63
CA MET A 474 -9.66 11.40 -5.20
C MET A 474 -9.34 12.62 -6.07
N LEU A 475 -8.05 12.86 -6.35
CA LEU A 475 -7.67 13.98 -7.21
C LEU A 475 -8.00 13.70 -8.69
N ALA A 476 -7.86 12.46 -9.16
CA ALA A 476 -8.24 12.10 -10.53
C ALA A 476 -9.75 12.29 -10.77
N ASN A 477 -10.59 11.96 -9.78
CA ASN A 477 -12.02 12.22 -9.83
C ASN A 477 -12.31 13.73 -9.81
N ALA A 478 -11.67 14.50 -8.93
CA ALA A 478 -11.83 15.95 -8.88
C ALA A 478 -11.44 16.63 -10.20
N LEU A 479 -10.35 16.17 -10.85
CA LEU A 479 -9.95 16.62 -12.19
C LEU A 479 -10.98 16.26 -13.26
N THR A 480 -11.57 15.05 -13.17
CA THR A 480 -12.60 14.58 -14.12
C THR A 480 -13.90 15.37 -13.97
N GLU A 481 -14.35 15.60 -12.74
CA GLU A 481 -15.50 16.46 -12.42
C GLU A 481 -15.26 17.92 -12.85
N GLY A 482 -14.08 18.44 -12.57
CA GLY A 482 -13.69 19.81 -12.95
C GLY A 482 -13.60 19.99 -14.45
N ALA A 483 -13.06 19.02 -15.18
CA ALA A 483 -13.00 19.02 -16.64
C ALA A 483 -14.41 19.05 -17.25
N ALA A 484 -15.34 18.24 -16.71
CA ALA A 484 -16.73 18.24 -17.13
C ALA A 484 -17.44 19.59 -16.84
N ALA A 485 -17.14 20.24 -15.71
CA ALA A 485 -17.73 21.52 -15.34
C ALA A 485 -17.17 22.71 -16.13
N THR A 486 -15.87 22.72 -16.41
CA THR A 486 -15.16 23.84 -17.06
C THR A 486 -15.06 23.70 -18.59
N GLY A 487 -15.35 22.51 -19.13
CA GLY A 487 -15.13 22.18 -20.54
C GLY A 487 -13.65 21.97 -20.91
N ALA A 488 -12.75 21.87 -19.92
CA ALA A 488 -11.34 21.62 -20.16
C ALA A 488 -11.12 20.21 -20.74
N ASN A 489 -10.25 20.10 -21.75
CA ASN A 489 -9.93 18.83 -22.41
C ASN A 489 -8.88 18.05 -21.60
N ILE A 490 -9.22 17.68 -20.36
CA ILE A 490 -8.36 16.92 -19.44
C ILE A 490 -8.97 15.55 -19.21
N THR A 491 -8.15 14.50 -19.33
CA THR A 491 -8.48 13.17 -18.80
C THR A 491 -7.56 12.86 -17.64
N ALA A 492 -8.09 12.29 -16.56
CA ALA A 492 -7.31 11.97 -15.38
C ALA A 492 -7.43 10.48 -15.04
N SER A 493 -6.30 9.87 -14.68
CA SER A 493 -6.23 8.48 -14.21
C SER A 493 -5.50 8.43 -12.87
N ALA A 494 -5.89 7.47 -12.04
CA ALA A 494 -5.23 7.18 -10.77
C ALA A 494 -4.28 6.00 -10.93
N GLY A 495 -3.14 6.05 -10.22
CA GLY A 495 -2.17 4.97 -10.23
C GLY A 495 -1.42 4.85 -8.91
N ALA A 496 -0.88 3.66 -8.67
CA ALA A 496 0.07 3.43 -7.59
C ALA A 496 1.50 3.65 -8.10
N TYR A 497 2.35 4.23 -7.27
CA TYR A 497 3.78 4.19 -7.50
C TYR A 497 4.24 2.72 -7.54
N GLY A 498 4.96 2.32 -8.60
CA GLY A 498 5.29 0.92 -8.86
C GLY A 498 4.51 0.27 -10.01
N SER A 499 3.29 0.75 -10.31
CA SER A 499 2.48 0.23 -11.43
C SER A 499 2.44 1.15 -12.66
N HIS A 500 3.01 2.35 -12.56
CA HIS A 500 2.93 3.37 -13.60
C HIS A 500 3.91 3.20 -14.76
N TYR A 501 4.93 2.34 -14.63
CA TYR A 501 6.09 2.32 -15.53
C TYR A 501 5.73 2.10 -17.01
N GLU A 502 4.80 1.19 -17.30
CA GLU A 502 4.41 0.89 -18.68
C GLU A 502 3.40 1.88 -19.26
N ILE A 503 2.59 2.48 -18.38
CA ILE A 503 1.49 3.36 -18.77
C ILE A 503 1.91 4.82 -18.83
N MET A 504 2.98 5.22 -18.15
CA MET A 504 3.34 6.64 -18.00
C MET A 504 3.54 7.35 -19.34
N LYS A 505 4.05 6.65 -20.36
CA LYS A 505 4.24 7.15 -21.73
C LYS A 505 2.94 7.60 -22.42
N ASN A 506 1.78 7.24 -21.87
CA ASN A 506 0.47 7.61 -22.41
C ASN A 506 -0.06 8.92 -21.79
N PHE A 507 0.68 9.53 -20.87
CA PHE A 507 0.27 10.73 -20.13
C PHE A 507 1.17 11.93 -20.45
N ASP A 508 0.59 13.12 -20.42
CA ASP A 508 1.28 14.40 -20.65
C ASP A 508 1.79 15.02 -19.35
N MET A 509 1.15 14.67 -18.22
CA MET A 509 1.53 15.14 -16.90
C MET A 509 1.34 14.07 -15.82
N ILE A 510 2.25 14.06 -14.85
CA ILE A 510 2.14 13.28 -13.62
C ILE A 510 2.02 14.23 -12.43
N VAL A 511 1.04 13.98 -11.57
CA VAL A 511 0.87 14.67 -10.29
C VAL A 511 1.15 13.69 -9.16
N LEU A 512 2.13 14.02 -8.32
CA LEU A 512 2.49 13.21 -7.15
C LEU A 512 1.67 13.65 -5.95
N ALA A 513 1.01 12.67 -5.33
CA ALA A 513 0.46 12.81 -4.00
C ALA A 513 1.60 12.92 -2.95
N PRO A 514 1.36 13.58 -1.81
CA PRO A 514 2.43 13.94 -0.87
C PRO A 514 3.28 12.76 -0.38
N GLN A 515 2.70 11.56 -0.29
CA GLN A 515 3.35 10.34 0.20
C GLN A 515 4.48 9.85 -0.70
N VAL A 516 4.37 10.10 -2.01
CA VAL A 516 5.34 9.61 -3.01
C VAL A 516 6.31 10.70 -3.45
N ASN A 517 6.28 11.88 -2.81
CA ASN A 517 7.22 12.96 -3.06
C ASN A 517 8.69 12.56 -2.77
N SER A 518 8.93 11.59 -1.90
CA SER A 518 10.27 11.02 -1.69
C SER A 518 10.86 10.36 -2.95
N PHE A 519 10.02 10.02 -3.93
CA PHE A 519 10.40 9.49 -5.23
C PHE A 519 10.43 10.55 -6.34
N TYR A 520 10.25 11.84 -6.03
CA TYR A 520 10.18 12.91 -7.03
C TYR A 520 11.36 12.89 -7.99
N GLU A 521 12.58 12.82 -7.47
CA GLU A 521 13.81 12.78 -8.29
C GLU A 521 13.91 11.54 -9.19
N ASP A 522 13.35 10.41 -8.74
CA ASP A 522 13.37 9.17 -9.51
C ASP A 522 12.34 9.27 -10.66
N ILE A 523 11.15 9.80 -10.39
CA ILE A 523 10.10 10.01 -11.39
C ILE A 523 10.48 11.12 -12.37
N LYS A 524 11.14 12.17 -11.88
CA LYS A 524 11.59 13.30 -12.71
C LYS A 524 12.49 12.84 -13.84
N LYS A 525 13.40 11.90 -13.58
CA LYS A 525 14.26 11.31 -14.62
C LYS A 525 13.44 10.60 -15.69
N ASP A 526 12.42 9.85 -15.28
CA ASP A 526 11.57 9.11 -16.20
C ASP A 526 10.66 10.06 -17.01
N THR A 527 10.10 11.09 -16.37
CA THR A 527 9.25 12.09 -17.03
C THR A 527 10.05 12.99 -17.97
N ASP A 528 11.24 13.44 -17.56
CA ASP A 528 12.12 14.27 -18.39
C ASP A 528 12.56 13.50 -19.65
N ALA A 529 12.82 12.19 -19.54
CA ALA A 529 13.16 11.34 -20.67
C ALA A 529 11.99 11.14 -21.67
N LEU A 530 10.75 11.30 -21.21
CA LEU A 530 9.53 11.13 -22.00
C LEU A 530 8.88 12.47 -22.41
N GLY A 531 9.42 13.60 -21.96
CA GLY A 531 8.82 14.93 -22.18
C GLY A 531 7.53 15.18 -21.39
N ILE A 532 7.32 14.46 -20.29
CA ILE A 532 6.13 14.51 -19.44
C ILE A 532 6.33 15.57 -18.35
N LYS A 533 5.31 16.38 -18.05
CA LYS A 533 5.38 17.35 -16.95
C LYS A 533 5.21 16.65 -15.60
N LEU A 534 5.90 17.12 -14.56
CA LEU A 534 5.82 16.54 -13.22
C LEU A 534 5.52 17.62 -12.17
N ALA A 535 4.46 17.41 -11.40
CA ALA A 535 4.12 18.22 -10.24
C ALA A 535 4.17 17.39 -8.96
N ALA A 536 4.69 17.97 -7.89
CA ALA A 536 4.59 17.41 -6.54
C ALA A 536 3.73 18.33 -5.67
N THR A 537 2.80 17.74 -4.94
CA THR A 537 1.85 18.49 -4.11
C THR A 537 2.19 18.35 -2.63
N LYS A 538 1.85 19.37 -1.83
CA LYS A 538 1.89 19.28 -0.36
C LYS A 538 0.55 18.76 0.18
N GLY A 539 0.52 18.27 1.43
CA GLY A 539 -0.68 17.72 2.07
C GLY A 539 -1.93 18.60 1.95
N ALA A 540 -1.85 19.84 2.46
CA ALA A 540 -2.96 20.78 2.44
C ALA A 540 -3.37 21.20 1.01
N GLU A 541 -2.38 21.41 0.13
CA GLU A 541 -2.61 21.74 -1.28
C GLU A 541 -3.34 20.60 -2.00
N TYR A 542 -2.87 19.35 -1.84
CA TYR A 542 -3.49 18.18 -2.46
C TYR A 542 -4.95 18.02 -2.04
N ILE A 543 -5.26 18.21 -0.76
CA ILE A 543 -6.63 18.14 -0.28
C ILE A 543 -7.49 19.25 -0.87
N LYS A 544 -6.96 20.48 -0.91
CA LYS A 544 -7.68 21.60 -1.53
C LYS A 544 -8.05 21.24 -2.96
N LEU A 545 -7.10 20.75 -3.76
CA LEU A 545 -7.34 20.30 -5.14
C LEU A 545 -8.37 19.16 -5.21
N THR A 546 -8.37 18.21 -4.27
CA THR A 546 -9.38 17.12 -4.26
C THR A 546 -10.80 17.58 -3.92
N ARG A 547 -10.97 18.77 -3.36
CA ARG A 547 -12.26 19.34 -2.94
C ARG A 547 -12.71 20.51 -3.81
N ASP A 548 -11.86 20.97 -4.71
CA ASP A 548 -12.07 22.10 -5.60
C ASP A 548 -11.82 21.65 -7.05
N PRO A 549 -12.82 21.04 -7.72
CA PRO A 549 -12.68 20.52 -9.08
C PRO A 549 -12.20 21.57 -10.09
N GLU A 550 -12.72 22.81 -10.01
CA GLU A 550 -12.27 23.92 -10.87
C GLU A 550 -10.82 24.30 -10.56
N GLY A 551 -10.46 24.39 -9.27
CA GLY A 551 -9.09 24.64 -8.83
C GLY A 551 -8.11 23.54 -9.24
N ALA A 552 -8.54 22.27 -9.26
CA ALA A 552 -7.74 21.14 -9.75
C ALA A 552 -7.41 21.28 -11.24
N VAL A 553 -8.40 21.65 -12.05
CA VAL A 553 -8.20 21.94 -13.48
C VAL A 553 -7.24 23.11 -13.65
N ALA A 554 -7.48 24.23 -12.96
CA ALA A 554 -6.62 25.41 -13.03
C ALA A 554 -5.17 25.09 -12.65
N PHE A 555 -4.97 24.25 -11.62
CA PHE A 555 -3.65 23.77 -11.23
C PHE A 555 -2.95 23.01 -12.36
N VAL A 556 -3.61 22.05 -13.00
CA VAL A 556 -3.02 21.32 -14.14
C VAL A 556 -2.71 22.28 -15.29
N MET A 557 -3.67 23.14 -15.66
CA MET A 557 -3.51 24.07 -16.78
C MET A 557 -2.37 25.06 -16.56
N SER A 558 -2.05 25.44 -15.32
CA SER A 558 -0.91 26.30 -15.00
C SER A 558 0.44 25.73 -15.45
N TYR A 559 0.55 24.41 -15.63
CA TYR A 559 1.76 23.77 -16.15
C TYR A 559 1.81 23.78 -17.68
N PHE A 560 0.70 24.03 -18.38
CA PHE A 560 0.60 24.04 -19.84
C PHE A 560 0.36 25.44 -20.43
N ALA A 561 0.18 26.44 -19.56
CA ALA A 561 0.06 27.86 -19.90
C ALA A 561 1.37 28.49 -20.38
#